data_AF-A0A9D6YZN3-F1
#
_entry.id   AF-A0A9D6YZN3-F1
#
_cell.length_a   1.000
_cell.length_b   1.000
_cell.length_c   1.000
_cell.angle_alpha   90.00
_cell.angle_beta   90.00
_cell.angle_gamma   90.00
#
_symmetry.space_group_name_H-M   'P 1'
#
loop_
_entity.id
_entity.type
_entity.pdbx_description
1 polymer ?
#
loop_
_entity_poly.entity_id
_entity_poly.type
_entity_poly.pdbx_seq_one_letter_code
_entity_poly.pdbx_strand_id
1 'polypeptide(L)'
;MANPSHTAEVARDPDFSDLLPYVNLAANPARVRPRTVIDCGAGFERTREGRRRWDISAQVSNLTNRTALYNFQSVFVGTRVVQPVTVGLRFRAYF
;
A
#
# COMPACT_ATOMS: atom_id res chain seq x y z
N MET A 1 11.99 -22.63 6.66
CA MET A 1 11.07 -21.81 5.86
C MET A 1 9.89 -22.68 5.48
N ALA A 2 8.69 -22.37 5.98
CA ALA A 2 7.46 -23.06 5.58
C ALA A 2 7.19 -22.90 4.08
N ASN A 3 6.66 -23.95 3.43
CA ASN A 3 6.27 -23.85 2.03
C ASN A 3 5.04 -22.93 1.91
N PRO A 4 5.09 -21.81 1.16
CA PRO A 4 3.99 -20.87 1.06
C PRO A 4 2.71 -21.46 0.46
N SER A 5 2.79 -22.61 -0.20
CA SER A 5 1.62 -23.33 -0.73
C SER A 5 0.90 -24.20 0.31
N HIS A 6 1.49 -24.43 1.48
CA HIS A 6 0.92 -25.25 2.56
C HIS A 6 0.41 -24.36 3.70
N THR A 7 -0.86 -23.98 3.64
CA THR A 7 -1.50 -23.06 4.61
C THR A 7 -1.39 -23.51 6.07
N ALA A 8 -1.35 -24.82 6.33
CA ALA A 8 -1.19 -25.37 7.67
C ALA A 8 0.22 -25.18 8.27
N GLU A 9 1.26 -25.14 7.43
CA GLU A 9 2.64 -24.83 7.88
C GLU A 9 2.76 -23.34 8.18
N VAL A 10 2.23 -22.52 7.28
CA VAL A 10 2.23 -21.05 7.40
C VAL A 10 1.51 -20.57 8.66
N ALA A 11 0.40 -21.21 9.03
CA ALA A 11 -0.34 -20.87 10.24
C ALA A 11 0.43 -21.16 11.54
N ARG A 12 1.44 -22.03 11.50
CA ARG A 12 2.25 -22.43 12.66
C ARG A 12 3.62 -21.76 12.69
N ASP A 13 4.02 -21.12 11.60
CA ASP A 13 5.31 -20.48 11.46
C ASP A 13 5.29 -19.11 12.18
N PRO A 14 6.12 -18.89 13.22
CA PRO A 14 6.17 -17.63 13.96
C PRO A 14 6.43 -16.41 13.06
N ASP A 15 7.16 -16.60 11.96
CA ASP A 15 7.57 -15.54 11.04
C ASP A 15 6.39 -14.91 10.26
N PHE A 16 5.22 -15.57 10.25
CA PHE A 16 4.02 -15.08 9.56
C PHE A 16 2.88 -14.67 10.50
N SER A 17 3.09 -14.81 11.81
CA SER A 17 2.04 -14.65 12.84
C SER A 17 1.36 -13.28 12.82
N ASP A 18 2.12 -12.21 12.55
CA ASP A 18 1.67 -10.83 12.39
C ASP A 18 0.87 -10.57 11.11
N LEU A 19 1.06 -11.42 10.09
CA LEU A 19 0.43 -11.28 8.78
C LEU A 19 -0.88 -12.08 8.65
N LEU A 20 -1.09 -13.10 9.48
CA LEU A 20 -2.28 -13.96 9.46
C LEU A 20 -3.62 -13.20 9.51
N PRO A 21 -3.78 -12.10 10.28
CA PRO A 21 -5.03 -11.34 10.32
C PRO A 21 -5.43 -10.71 8.99
N TYR A 22 -4.47 -10.52 8.07
CA TYR A 22 -4.67 -9.87 6.77
C TYR A 22 -4.86 -10.87 5.62
N VAL A 23 -4.89 -12.17 5.93
CA VAL A 23 -4.96 -13.26 4.97
C VAL A 23 -6.18 -14.14 5.25
N ASN A 24 -6.80 -14.62 4.19
CA ASN A 24 -7.78 -15.70 4.25
C ASN A 24 -7.08 -17.02 3.89
N LEU A 25 -6.59 -17.72 4.91
CA LEU A 25 -5.96 -19.04 4.76
C LEU A 25 -6.98 -20.17 4.48
N ALA A 26 -8.26 -19.94 4.77
CA ALA A 26 -9.33 -20.91 4.52
C ALA A 26 -9.79 -20.90 3.05
N ALA A 27 -9.44 -19.86 2.28
CA ALA A 27 -9.69 -19.83 0.85
C ALA A 27 -8.81 -20.87 0.12
N ASN A 28 -9.36 -21.51 -0.91
CA ASN A 28 -8.59 -22.34 -1.83
C ASN A 28 -8.52 -21.67 -3.21
N PRO A 29 -7.41 -21.00 -3.58
CA PRO A 29 -6.15 -20.94 -2.83
C PRO A 29 -6.17 -19.77 -1.83
N ALA A 30 -5.24 -19.76 -0.87
CA ALA A 30 -5.15 -18.68 0.13
C ALA A 30 -4.96 -17.31 -0.55
N ARG A 31 -5.61 -16.28 -0.01
CA ARG A 31 -5.60 -14.92 -0.58
C ARG A 31 -5.51 -13.87 0.51
N VAL A 32 -5.02 -12.70 0.16
CA VAL A 32 -5.11 -11.49 1.00
C VAL A 32 -6.59 -11.12 1.21
N ARG A 33 -6.93 -10.69 2.42
CA ARG A 33 -8.27 -10.18 2.74
C ARG A 33 -8.55 -8.84 2.04
N PRO A 34 -9.79 -8.60 1.59
CA PRO A 34 -10.16 -7.32 1.00
C PRO A 34 -9.99 -6.17 1.99
N ARG A 35 -9.67 -4.99 1.46
CA ARG A 35 -9.41 -3.78 2.24
C ARG A 35 -9.73 -2.53 1.43
N THR A 36 -9.93 -1.43 2.15
CA THR A 36 -10.08 -0.09 1.57
C THR A 36 -8.97 0.80 2.09
N VAL A 37 -8.23 1.42 1.16
CA VAL A 37 -7.23 2.45 1.44
C VAL A 37 -7.76 3.75 0.88
N ILE A 38 -7.68 4.83 1.66
CA ILE A 38 -8.15 6.16 1.27
C ILE A 38 -6.92 7.03 1.10
N ASP A 39 -6.80 7.61 -0.09
CA ASP A 39 -5.77 8.59 -0.42
C ASP A 39 -6.43 9.95 -0.64
N CYS A 40 -5.76 11.02 -0.22
CA CYS A 40 -6.23 12.39 -0.38
C CYS A 40 -5.13 13.24 -1.01
N GLY A 41 -5.50 14.21 -1.85
CA GLY A 41 -4.55 15.13 -2.43
C GLY A 41 -5.19 16.49 -2.68
N ALA A 42 -4.39 17.53 -2.50
CA ALA A 42 -4.76 18.91 -2.81
C ALA A 42 -3.61 19.60 -3.53
N GLY A 43 -3.93 20.48 -4.47
CA GLY A 43 -2.94 21.21 -5.24
C GLY A 43 -3.40 22.62 -5.53
N PHE A 44 -2.44 23.50 -5.72
CA PHE A 44 -2.65 24.88 -6.11
C PHE A 44 -1.74 25.25 -7.27
N GLU A 45 -2.36 25.82 -8.29
CA GLU A 45 -1.68 26.27 -9.49
C GLU A 45 -1.73 27.79 -9.60
N ARG A 46 -0.58 28.39 -9.86
CA ARG A 46 -0.48 29.82 -10.15
C ARG A 46 -0.27 30.06 -11.63
N THR A 47 -1.24 30.71 -12.25
CA THR A 47 -1.18 31.18 -13.63
C THR A 47 -1.09 32.71 -13.66
N ARG A 48 -0.27 33.25 -14.55
CA ARG A 48 -0.16 34.69 -14.83
C ARG A 48 -0.11 34.90 -16.33
N GLU A 49 -0.93 35.81 -16.85
CA GLU A 49 -0.95 36.17 -18.30
C GLU A 49 -1.13 34.93 -19.20
N GLY A 50 -1.97 33.98 -18.78
CA GLY A 50 -2.22 32.73 -19.49
C GLY A 50 -1.08 31.70 -19.41
N ARG A 51 0.04 32.02 -18.75
CA ARG A 51 1.17 31.10 -18.55
C ARG A 51 1.20 30.55 -17.12
N ARG A 52 1.31 29.22 -16.98
CA ARG A 52 1.58 28.58 -15.69
C ARG A 52 2.94 29.07 -15.19
N ARG A 53 2.99 29.53 -13.94
CA ARG A 53 4.22 29.97 -13.27
C ARG A 53 4.78 28.86 -12.39
N TRP A 54 3.91 28.29 -11.57
CA TRP A 54 4.27 27.19 -10.68
C TRP A 54 3.03 26.43 -10.22
N ASP A 55 3.26 25.20 -9.76
CA ASP A 55 2.29 24.29 -9.17
C ASP A 55 2.87 23.71 -7.88
N ILE A 56 2.05 23.66 -6.83
CA ILE A 56 2.36 22.96 -5.59
C ILE A 56 1.24 21.96 -5.30
N SER A 57 1.60 20.72 -5.02
CA SER A 57 0.66 19.68 -4.65
C SER A 57 1.13 18.89 -3.43
N ALA A 58 0.18 18.53 -2.58
CA ALA A 58 0.36 17.64 -1.45
C ALA A 58 -0.54 16.42 -1.63
N GLN A 59 0.00 15.25 -1.33
CA GLN A 59 -0.71 13.99 -1.35
C GLN A 59 -0.46 13.24 -0.04
N VAL A 60 -1.53 12.73 0.56
CA VAL A 60 -1.47 11.83 1.71
C VAL A 60 -2.01 10.48 1.26
N SER A 61 -1.14 9.48 1.26
CA SER A 61 -1.49 8.10 0.99
C SER A 61 -1.76 7.34 2.28
N ASN A 62 -2.73 6.41 2.24
CA ASN A 62 -3.16 5.63 3.40
C ASN A 62 -3.57 6.51 4.59
N LEU A 63 -4.52 7.42 4.36
CA LEU A 63 -4.99 8.42 5.33
C LEU A 63 -5.45 7.80 6.66
N THR A 64 -5.99 6.57 6.63
CA THR A 64 -6.45 5.84 7.81
C THR A 64 -5.39 4.95 8.45
N ASN A 65 -4.13 5.05 7.98
CA ASN A 65 -2.98 4.25 8.41
C ASN A 65 -3.28 2.74 8.50
N ARG A 66 -4.00 2.22 7.50
CA ARG A 66 -4.44 0.83 7.46
C ARG A 66 -3.27 -0.09 7.13
N THR A 67 -2.94 -0.98 8.04
CA THR A 67 -2.00 -2.08 7.76
C THR A 67 -2.71 -3.16 6.95
N ALA A 68 -2.08 -3.57 5.85
CA ALA A 68 -2.54 -4.69 5.05
C ALA A 68 -1.47 -5.19 4.09
N LEU A 69 -1.75 -6.29 3.37
CA LEU A 69 -0.82 -6.91 2.43
C LEU A 69 -1.15 -6.56 0.98
N TYR A 70 -0.18 -6.19 0.16
CA TYR A 70 -0.39 -6.04 -1.29
C TYR A 70 -0.25 -7.37 -2.04
N ASN A 71 0.61 -8.23 -1.52
CA ASN A 71 0.86 -9.56 -2.03
C ASN A 71 1.11 -10.47 -0.84
N PHE A 72 0.53 -11.66 -0.88
CA PHE A 72 0.78 -12.71 0.08
C PHE A 72 1.30 -13.92 -0.69
N GLN A 73 2.52 -14.35 -0.35
CA GLN A 73 3.07 -15.62 -0.80
C GLN A 73 3.19 -15.78 -2.32
N SER A 74 3.58 -14.71 -3.03
CA SER A 74 4.00 -14.86 -4.42
C SER A 74 5.35 -15.55 -4.50
N VAL A 75 5.41 -16.62 -5.30
CA VAL A 75 6.62 -17.43 -5.57
C VAL A 75 7.77 -16.59 -6.12
N PHE A 76 7.48 -15.42 -6.71
CA PHE A 76 8.48 -14.55 -7.35
C PHE A 76 8.84 -13.30 -6.54
N VAL A 77 7.97 -12.83 -5.63
CA VAL A 77 8.09 -11.48 -5.03
C VAL A 77 7.97 -11.46 -3.50
N GLY A 78 7.62 -12.60 -2.88
CA GLY A 78 7.42 -12.70 -1.44
C GLY A 78 6.16 -11.97 -0.95
N THR A 79 6.11 -11.68 0.35
CA THR A 79 5.00 -10.99 1.01
C THR A 79 5.34 -9.51 1.21
N ARG A 80 4.43 -8.60 0.83
CA ARG A 80 4.64 -7.15 0.95
C ARG A 80 3.48 -6.47 1.64
N VAL A 81 3.80 -5.59 2.58
CA VAL A 81 2.84 -4.74 3.28
C VAL A 81 2.56 -3.45 2.50
N VAL A 82 1.35 -2.92 2.64
CA VAL A 82 0.97 -1.58 2.20
C VAL A 82 1.82 -0.57 2.98
N GLN A 83 2.26 0.49 2.31
CA GLN A 83 2.99 1.55 2.98
C GLN A 83 2.14 2.15 4.12
N PRO A 84 2.77 2.49 5.26
CA PRO A 84 2.13 3.31 6.29
C PRO A 84 1.65 4.66 5.72
N VAL A 85 0.92 5.42 6.53
CA VAL A 85 0.54 6.80 6.16
C VAL A 85 1.76 7.56 5.64
N THR A 86 1.66 8.06 4.42
CA THR A 86 2.79 8.67 3.70
C THR A 86 2.36 10.02 3.13
N VAL A 87 3.17 11.05 3.34
CA VAL A 87 2.93 12.39 2.81
C VAL A 87 3.94 12.69 1.71
N GLY A 88 3.44 13.02 0.52
CA GLY A 88 4.23 13.45 -0.62
C GLY A 88 3.97 14.93 -0.92
N LEU A 89 5.04 15.70 -1.09
CA LEU A 89 4.97 17.08 -1.58
C LEU A 89 5.62 17.15 -2.95
N ARG A 90 5.00 17.90 -3.86
CA ARG A 90 5.51 18.16 -5.19
C ARG A 90 5.44 19.65 -5.46
N PHE A 91 6.55 20.17 -5.94
CA PHE A 91 6.66 21.54 -6.43
C PHE A 91 7.18 21.51 -7.86
N ARG A 92 6.55 22.28 -8.75
CA ARG A 92 6.97 22.45 -10.14
C ARG A 92 6.99 23.93 -10.47
N ALA A 93 8.12 24.43 -10.98
CA ALA A 93 8.26 25.77 -11.50
C ALA A 93 8.40 25.71 -13.02
N TYR A 94 7.80 26.67 -13.71
CA TYR A 94 7.83 26.82 -15.16
C TYR A 94 8.55 28.13 -15.48
N PHE A 95 9.69 28.02 -16.16
CA PHE A 95 10.55 29.15 -16.54
C PHE A 95 10.24 29.60 -17.96
#